data_AF-A0A959IDZ2-F1
#
_entry.id   AF-A0A959IDZ2-F1
#
_cell.length_a   1.000
_cell.length_b   1.000
_cell.length_c   1.000
_cell.angle_alpha   90.00
_cell.angle_beta   90.00
_cell.angle_gamma   90.00
#
_symmetry.space_group_name_H-M   'P 1'
#
loop_
_entity.id
_entity.type
_entity.pdbx_description
1 polymer ?
#
loop_
_entity_poly.entity_id
_entity_poly.type
_entity_poly.pdbx_seq_one_letter_code
_entity_poly.pdbx_strand_id
1 'polypeptide(L)'
;MPLLLLLTALFTAYLPPETSVEWLSPTEHDFGEIDYNTPVTHFFEYRNTTGSPIVIDNVRPGCGCTAPEWSVVPLEPDSTAALKVVYDARKVGYFRVPIKVYFSSQRKAERLYIEGEVVDRSKPSVDN
;
A
#
# COMPACT_ATOMS: atom_id res chain seq x y z
N MET A 1 -32.48 51.42 0.08
CA MET A 1 -32.19 50.15 -0.60
C MET A 1 -31.13 49.41 0.20
N PRO A 2 -31.47 48.52 1.16
CA PRO A 2 -30.45 47.71 1.81
C PRO A 2 -30.06 46.58 0.86
N LEU A 3 -28.77 46.53 0.56
CA LEU A 3 -28.12 45.51 -0.26
C LEU A 3 -28.09 44.20 0.55
N LEU A 4 -28.87 43.23 0.11
CA LEU A 4 -29.00 41.91 0.73
C LEU A 4 -27.70 41.12 0.53
N LEU A 5 -26.93 40.92 1.60
CA LEU A 5 -25.76 40.05 1.66
C LEU A 5 -26.19 38.59 1.43
N LEU A 6 -26.05 38.11 0.19
CA LEU A 6 -26.12 36.69 -0.13
C LEU A 6 -24.80 36.02 0.27
N LEU A 7 -24.70 35.64 1.55
CA LEU A 7 -23.75 34.66 2.03
C LEU A 7 -24.13 33.30 1.41
N THR A 8 -23.62 33.03 0.22
CA THR A 8 -23.62 31.67 -0.32
C THR A 8 -22.60 30.88 0.49
N ALA A 9 -23.09 30.14 1.49
CA ALA A 9 -22.29 29.10 2.09
C ALA A 9 -21.99 28.08 0.98
N LEU A 10 -20.77 28.11 0.47
CA LEU A 10 -20.18 27.03 -0.31
C LEU A 10 -20.11 25.82 0.62
N PHE A 11 -21.21 25.07 0.69
CA PHE A 11 -21.25 23.79 1.35
C PHE A 11 -20.41 22.86 0.47
N THR A 12 -19.12 22.79 0.77
CA THR A 12 -18.23 21.81 0.17
C THR A 12 -18.76 20.44 0.59
N ALA A 13 -19.41 19.75 -0.35
CA ALA A 13 -19.84 18.38 -0.13
C ALA A 13 -18.58 17.54 0.13
N TYR A 14 -18.40 17.09 1.36
CA TYR A 14 -17.37 16.14 1.72
C TYR A 14 -17.82 14.77 1.17
N LEU A 15 -17.31 14.38 0.00
CA LEU A 15 -17.42 13.01 -0.44
C LEU A 15 -16.43 12.18 0.38
N PRO A 16 -16.89 11.24 1.22
CA PRO A 16 -15.98 10.32 1.87
C PRO A 16 -15.23 9.55 0.78
N PRO A 17 -13.95 9.24 1.00
CA PRO A 17 -13.18 8.49 0.01
C PRO A 17 -13.85 7.12 -0.20
N GLU A 18 -13.95 6.69 -1.45
CA GLU A 18 -14.60 5.42 -1.88
C GLU A 18 -13.89 4.14 -1.35
N THR A 19 -12.92 4.27 -0.45
CA THR A 19 -12.16 3.16 0.11
C THR A 19 -12.68 2.79 1.50
N SER A 20 -12.65 1.49 1.79
CA SER A 20 -13.03 0.94 3.09
C SER A 20 -11.91 0.99 4.14
N VAL A 21 -10.72 1.45 3.75
CA VAL A 21 -9.57 1.57 4.64
C VAL A 21 -8.86 2.91 4.48
N GLU A 22 -8.20 3.35 5.54
CA GLU A 22 -7.21 4.43 5.49
C GLU A 22 -5.82 3.83 5.63
N TRP A 23 -4.93 4.09 4.68
CA TRP A 23 -3.51 3.75 4.81
C TRP A 23 -2.82 4.74 5.74
N LEU A 24 -2.25 4.24 6.83
CA LEU A 24 -1.51 5.03 7.82
C LEU A 24 -0.04 5.16 7.44
N SER A 25 0.45 4.23 6.61
CA SER A 25 1.75 4.31 5.93
C SER A 25 1.58 4.83 4.50
N PRO A 26 2.61 5.44 3.89
CA PRO A 26 2.62 5.71 2.46
C PRO A 26 2.29 4.45 1.66
N THR A 27 1.52 4.60 0.58
CA THR A 27 1.18 3.48 -0.31
C THR A 27 2.31 3.07 -1.25
N GLU A 28 3.46 3.76 -1.17
CA GLU A 28 4.67 3.45 -1.91
C GLU A 28 5.85 3.39 -0.94
N HIS A 29 6.71 2.38 -1.11
CA HIS A 29 7.93 2.24 -0.32
C HIS A 29 9.12 1.93 -1.23
N ASP A 30 10.16 2.76 -1.14
CA ASP A 30 11.45 2.54 -1.79
C ASP A 30 12.45 2.00 -0.76
N PHE A 31 12.99 0.81 -1.04
CA PHE A 31 14.05 0.19 -0.23
C PHE A 31 15.44 0.78 -0.52
N GLY A 32 15.58 1.60 -1.57
CA GLY A 32 16.85 2.07 -2.09
C GLY A 32 17.67 0.92 -2.68
N GLU A 33 18.99 0.99 -2.51
CA GLU A 33 19.86 -0.12 -2.86
C GLU A 33 19.80 -1.24 -1.82
N ILE A 34 19.54 -2.47 -2.29
CA ILE A 34 19.50 -3.67 -1.46
C ILE A 34 20.48 -4.72 -1.99
N ASP A 35 21.01 -5.55 -1.09
CA ASP A 35 21.99 -6.58 -1.44
C ASP A 35 21.34 -7.76 -2.17
N TYR A 36 22.03 -8.26 -3.20
CA TYR A 36 21.68 -9.51 -3.85
C TYR A 36 21.51 -10.64 -2.83
N ASN A 37 20.43 -11.42 -3.00
CA ASN A 37 20.08 -12.56 -2.15
C ASN A 37 19.82 -12.19 -0.67
N THR A 38 19.51 -10.93 -0.37
CA THR A 38 19.09 -10.45 0.94
C THR A 38 17.63 -9.98 0.88
N PRO A 39 16.66 -10.76 1.39
CA PRO A 39 15.27 -10.34 1.40
C PRO A 39 15.05 -9.11 2.27
N VAL A 40 14.15 -8.23 1.82
CA VAL A 40 13.74 -7.02 2.56
C VAL A 40 12.25 -7.04 2.85
N THR A 41 11.85 -6.38 3.94
CA THR A 41 10.48 -6.42 4.46
C THR A 41 9.94 -5.01 4.68
N HIS A 42 8.69 -4.77 4.31
CA HIS A 42 7.96 -3.56 4.62
C HIS A 42 6.58 -3.89 5.22
N PHE A 43 6.05 -2.98 6.04
CA PHE A 43 4.73 -3.08 6.64
C PHE A 43 3.88 -1.89 6.20
N PHE A 44 2.79 -2.18 5.50
CA PHE A 44 1.78 -1.17 5.18
C PHE A 44 0.70 -1.21 6.26
N GLU A 45 0.65 -0.18 7.11
CA GLU A 45 -0.36 -0.06 8.16
C GLU A 45 -1.65 0.56 7.60
N TYR A 46 -2.79 0.02 8.03
CA TYR A 46 -4.11 0.50 7.61
C TYR A 46 -5.12 0.45 8.75
N ARG A 47 -6.15 1.31 8.66
CA ARG A 47 -7.29 1.38 9.58
C ARG A 47 -8.59 1.05 8.85
N ASN A 48 -9.46 0.27 9.49
CA ASN A 48 -10.84 0.09 9.00
C ASN A 48 -11.64 1.38 9.21
N THR A 49 -12.15 1.97 8.15
CA THR A 49 -12.97 3.21 8.21
C THR A 49 -14.46 2.96 8.01
N THR A 50 -14.87 1.70 7.94
CA THR A 50 -16.28 1.30 7.80
C THR A 50 -16.94 1.08 9.16
N GLY A 51 -18.28 1.09 9.18
CA GLY A 51 -19.07 0.78 10.37
C GLY A 51 -19.24 -0.72 10.67
N SER A 52 -18.49 -1.60 10.00
CA SER A 52 -18.58 -3.06 10.14
C SER A 52 -17.20 -3.72 10.10
N PRO A 53 -17.03 -4.95 10.62
CA PRO A 53 -15.77 -5.67 10.46
C PRO A 53 -15.41 -5.91 8.99
N ILE A 54 -14.13 -5.82 8.65
CA ILE A 54 -13.60 -6.08 7.29
C ILE A 54 -12.51 -7.14 7.30
N VAL A 55 -12.32 -7.83 6.18
CA VAL A 55 -11.16 -8.72 5.96
C VAL A 55 -10.44 -8.35 4.68
N ILE A 56 -9.15 -8.70 4.59
CA ILE A 56 -8.46 -8.77 3.29
C ILE A 56 -8.85 -10.11 2.64
N ASP A 57 -9.59 -10.04 1.54
CA ASP A 57 -9.99 -11.19 0.73
C ASP A 57 -8.81 -11.78 -0.04
N ASN A 58 -7.91 -10.91 -0.53
CA ASN A 58 -6.78 -11.32 -1.35
C ASN A 58 -5.70 -10.24 -1.42
N VAL A 59 -4.44 -10.66 -1.55
CA VAL A 59 -3.30 -9.81 -1.89
C VAL A 59 -2.60 -10.39 -3.11
N ARG A 60 -2.54 -9.60 -4.20
CA ARG A 60 -1.97 -10.02 -5.48
C ARG A 60 -0.75 -9.17 -5.83
N PRO A 61 0.48 -9.64 -5.56
CA PRO A 61 1.69 -9.00 -6.04
C PRO A 61 1.85 -9.14 -7.56
N GLY A 62 2.54 -8.19 -8.19
CA GLY A 62 2.81 -8.20 -9.62
C GLY A 62 3.84 -9.25 -10.07
N CYS A 63 4.69 -9.74 -9.16
CA CYS A 63 5.66 -10.81 -9.40
C CYS A 63 5.60 -11.88 -8.30
N GLY A 64 6.06 -13.10 -8.62
CA GLY A 64 6.28 -14.16 -7.63
C GLY A 64 7.47 -13.92 -6.69
N CYS A 65 8.24 -12.85 -6.90
CA CYS A 65 9.34 -12.41 -6.04
C CYS A 65 8.87 -11.63 -4.80
N THR A 66 7.57 -11.45 -4.61
CA THR A 66 7.00 -10.72 -3.47
C THR A 66 6.03 -11.61 -2.72
N ALA A 67 6.25 -11.80 -1.43
CA ALA A 67 5.43 -12.60 -0.54
C ALA A 67 4.67 -11.70 0.45
N PRO A 68 3.34 -11.59 0.33
CA PRO A 68 2.50 -10.89 1.30
C PRO A 68 2.11 -11.80 2.48
N GLU A 69 1.98 -11.21 3.66
CA GLU A 69 1.48 -11.83 4.89
C GLU A 69 0.55 -10.85 5.61
N TRP A 70 -0.66 -11.31 5.98
CA TRP A 70 -1.68 -10.48 6.62
C TRP A 70 -2.54 -11.30 7.58
N SER A 71 -3.26 -10.60 8.46
CA SER A 71 -4.23 -11.23 9.36
C SER A 71 -5.48 -11.68 8.60
N VAL A 72 -5.92 -12.92 8.83
CA VAL A 72 -7.21 -13.45 8.35
C VAL A 72 -8.36 -13.21 9.33
N VAL A 73 -8.07 -12.63 10.50
CA VAL A 73 -9.09 -12.25 11.49
C VAL A 73 -9.78 -10.97 11.02
N PRO A 74 -11.12 -10.88 11.08
CA PRO A 74 -11.84 -9.65 10.82
C PRO A 74 -11.29 -8.47 11.64
N LEU A 75 -11.08 -7.34 10.97
CA LEU A 75 -10.66 -6.09 11.56
C LEU A 75 -11.89 -5.26 11.91
N GLU A 76 -12.11 -5.04 13.21
CA GLU A 76 -13.23 -4.25 13.73
C GLU A 76 -13.19 -2.77 13.27
N PRO A 77 -14.33 -2.05 13.30
CA PRO A 77 -14.38 -0.62 13.03
C PRO A 77 -13.31 0.16 13.80
N ASP A 78 -12.70 1.15 13.15
CA ASP A 78 -11.65 2.04 13.68
C ASP A 78 -10.36 1.36 14.18
N SER A 79 -10.27 0.02 14.06
CA SER A 79 -9.08 -0.74 14.45
C SER A 79 -8.03 -0.73 13.34
N THR A 80 -6.76 -0.90 13.74
CA THR A 80 -5.61 -0.91 12.83
C THR A 80 -4.99 -2.29 12.68
N ALA A 81 -4.40 -2.53 11.51
CA ALA A 81 -3.64 -3.74 11.21
C ALA A 81 -2.50 -3.41 10.24
N ALA A 82 -1.64 -4.39 9.97
CA ALA A 82 -0.53 -4.27 9.04
C ALA A 82 -0.56 -5.38 7.99
N LEU A 83 -0.27 -5.01 6.75
CA LEU A 83 0.07 -5.93 5.66
C LEU A 83 1.60 -5.98 5.57
N LYS A 84 2.18 -7.13 5.89
CA LYS A 84 3.62 -7.38 5.73
C LYS A 84 3.89 -7.82 4.30
N VAL A 85 4.94 -7.26 3.70
CA VAL A 85 5.39 -7.59 2.35
C VAL A 85 6.88 -7.87 2.38
N VAL A 86 7.27 -9.03 1.87
CA VAL A 86 8.67 -9.45 1.73
C VAL A 86 9.03 -9.49 0.25
N TYR A 87 10.15 -8.87 -0.14
CA TYR A 87 10.71 -8.96 -1.49
C TYR A 87 11.95 -9.85 -1.47
N ASP A 88 11.98 -10.85 -2.36
CA ASP A 88 13.11 -11.77 -2.55
C ASP A 88 14.08 -11.22 -3.60
N ALA A 89 15.20 -10.65 -3.13
CA ALA A 89 16.20 -9.93 -3.92
C ALA A 89 17.11 -10.82 -4.79
N ARG A 90 16.53 -11.79 -5.50
CA ARG A 90 17.27 -12.75 -6.35
C ARG A 90 17.54 -12.27 -7.77
N LYS A 91 17.01 -11.11 -8.17
CA LYS A 91 17.22 -10.53 -9.50
C LYS A 91 17.89 -9.17 -9.35
N VAL A 92 19.12 -9.07 -9.84
CA VAL A 92 19.90 -7.82 -9.90
C VAL A 92 19.22 -6.78 -10.79
N GLY A 93 19.32 -5.52 -10.41
CA GLY A 93 18.77 -4.34 -11.09
C GLY A 93 17.55 -3.74 -10.39
N TYR A 94 17.05 -2.66 -10.97
CA TYR A 94 15.86 -1.96 -10.48
C TYR A 94 14.60 -2.84 -10.54
N PHE A 95 13.76 -2.71 -9.53
CA PHE A 95 12.42 -3.29 -9.49
C PHE A 95 11.40 -2.26 -9.01
N ARG A 96 10.18 -2.38 -9.54
CA ARG A 96 8.97 -1.75 -8.99
C ARG A 96 7.83 -2.74 -9.10
N VAL A 97 7.29 -3.16 -7.97
CA VAL A 97 6.26 -4.20 -7.90
C VAL A 97 4.95 -3.59 -7.40
N PRO A 98 3.89 -3.59 -8.22
CA PRO A 98 2.55 -3.26 -7.75
C PRO A 98 1.98 -4.40 -6.89
N ILE A 99 1.29 -4.06 -5.82
CA ILE A 99 0.60 -5.01 -4.93
C ILE A 99 -0.86 -4.58 -4.84
N LYS A 100 -1.77 -5.45 -5.30
CA LYS A 100 -3.21 -5.20 -5.26
C LYS A 100 -3.82 -5.85 -4.03
N VAL A 101 -4.47 -5.07 -3.18
CA VAL A 101 -5.12 -5.54 -1.95
C VAL A 101 -6.63 -5.43 -2.11
N TYR A 102 -7.33 -6.53 -1.88
CA TYR A 102 -8.79 -6.61 -1.99
C TYR A 102 -9.38 -6.77 -0.60
N PHE A 103 -10.28 -5.86 -0.20
CA PHE A 103 -11.02 -5.95 1.05
C PHE A 103 -12.47 -6.35 0.79
N SER A 104 -13.09 -7.10 1.70
CA SER A 104 -14.46 -7.63 1.57
C SER A 104 -15.54 -6.57 1.35
N SER A 105 -15.31 -5.37 1.85
CA SER A 105 -16.20 -4.21 1.79
C SER A 105 -16.08 -3.37 0.52
N GLN A 106 -15.18 -3.70 -0.41
CA GLN A 106 -14.96 -2.89 -1.62
C GLN A 106 -14.67 -3.73 -2.87
N ARG A 107 -15.19 -3.28 -4.02
CA ARG A 107 -14.95 -3.95 -5.31
C ARG A 107 -13.60 -3.62 -5.93
N LYS A 108 -13.12 -2.39 -5.70
CA LYS A 108 -11.86 -1.89 -6.27
C LYS A 108 -10.71 -2.27 -5.35
N ALA A 109 -9.63 -2.76 -5.93
CA ALA A 109 -8.41 -3.04 -5.16
C ALA A 109 -7.70 -1.74 -4.76
N GLU A 110 -7.19 -1.71 -3.54
CA GLU A 110 -6.12 -0.79 -3.16
C GLU A 110 -4.85 -1.17 -3.91
N ARG A 111 -4.03 -0.17 -4.24
CA ARG A 111 -2.77 -0.38 -4.96
C ARG A 111 -1.63 0.18 -4.14
N LEU A 112 -0.70 -0.71 -3.79
CA LEU A 112 0.53 -0.38 -3.12
C LEU A 112 1.71 -0.62 -4.05
N TYR A 113 2.84 0.00 -3.78
CA TYR A 113 4.08 -0.21 -4.51
C TYR A 113 5.24 -0.44 -3.57
N ILE A 114 6.09 -1.39 -3.92
CA ILE A 114 7.45 -1.47 -3.41
C ILE A 114 8.43 -1.30 -4.57
N GLU A 115 9.55 -0.65 -4.31
CA GLU A 115 10.62 -0.47 -5.29
C GLU A 115 12.00 -0.46 -4.65
N GLY A 116 13.02 -0.48 -5.50
CA GLY A 116 14.41 -0.41 -5.10
C GLY A 116 15.33 -0.93 -6.21
N GLU A 117 16.59 -1.10 -5.88
CA GLU A 117 17.62 -1.61 -6.78
C GLU A 117 18.44 -2.71 -6.11
N VAL A 118 18.45 -3.90 -6.71
CA VAL A 118 19.25 -5.02 -6.20
C VAL A 118 20.65 -4.94 -6.77
N VAL A 119 21.66 -4.83 -5.90
CA VAL A 119 23.08 -4.71 -6.28
C VAL A 119 23.84 -5.96 -5.88
N ASP A 120 24.58 -6.55 -6.82
CA ASP A 120 25.50 -7.66 -6.55
C ASP A 120 26.90 -7.11 -6.25
N ARG A 121 27.16 -6.82 -4.97
CA ARG A 121 28.44 -6.27 -4.51
C ARG A 121 29.60 -7.27 -4.55
N SER A 122 29.33 -8.53 -4.89
CA SER A 122 30.38 -9.56 -5.05
C SER A 122 31.04 -9.53 -6.43
N LYS A 123 30.43 -8.86 -7.41
CA LYS A 123 30.99 -8.73 -8.76
C LYS A 123 31.60 -7.34 -8.95
N PRO A 124 32.83 -7.23 -9.49
CA PRO A 124 33.34 -5.95 -9.93
C PRO A 124 32.37 -5.37 -10.97
N SER A 125 32.09 -4.07 -10.87
CA SER A 125 31.23 -3.34 -11.79
C SER A 125 31.66 -3.60 -13.23
N VAL A 126 30.76 -4.14 -14.05
CA VAL A 126 30.99 -4.29 -15.50
C VAL A 126 30.90 -2.89 -16.10
N ASP A 127 32.04 -2.21 -16.13
CA ASP A 127 32.34 -1.13 -17.07
C ASP A 127 32.08 -1.67 -18.49
N ASN A 128 31.25 -0.96 -19.26
CA ASN A 128 30.85 -1.32 -20.61
C ASN A 128 30.99 -0.09 -21.51
#